data_AF-A0A9E4BHM8-F1
#
_entry.id   AF-A0A9E4BHM8-F1
#
_cell.length_a   1.000
_cell.length_b   1.000
_cell.length_c   1.000
_cell.angle_alpha   90.00
_cell.angle_beta   90.00
_cell.angle_gamma   90.00
#
_symmetry.space_group_name_H-M   'P 1'
#
loop_
_entity.id
_entity.type
_entity.pdbx_description
1 polymer ?
#
loop_
_entity_poly.entity_id
_entity_poly.type
_entity_poly.pdbx_seq_one_letter_code
_entity_poly.pdbx_strand_id
1 'polypeptide(L)'
;MNRLLIVTILGLWICGCETTSPSSYIYYEVVHSPEQVSVGDSLLIETRDGTTFQGILLRANEEEIVVTTERQGKVRVLWREVSKVKRVVKANAEE
;
A
#
# COMPACT_ATOMS: atom_id res chain seq x y z
N MET A 1 -56.67 34.90 20.52
CA MET A 1 -55.35 35.33 20.02
C MET A 1 -54.30 34.38 20.60
N ASN A 2 -54.02 33.28 19.90
CA ASN A 2 -53.02 32.29 20.27
C ASN A 2 -51.68 32.69 19.65
N ARG A 3 -50.68 33.07 20.44
CA ARG A 3 -49.29 33.11 19.96
C ARG A 3 -48.30 32.87 21.09
N LEU A 4 -47.30 32.06 20.73
CA LEU A 4 -45.96 31.95 21.33
C LEU A 4 -45.83 31.00 22.53
N LEU A 5 -45.63 29.73 22.21
CA LEU A 5 -44.68 28.87 22.92
C LEU A 5 -43.63 28.42 21.90
N ILE A 6 -42.51 29.14 21.87
CA ILE A 6 -41.33 28.76 21.09
C ILE A 6 -40.66 27.61 21.84
N VAL A 7 -40.70 26.45 21.23
CA VAL A 7 -40.05 25.21 21.67
C VAL A 7 -38.54 25.37 21.44
N THR A 8 -37.80 25.54 22.53
CA THR A 8 -36.33 25.48 22.56
C THR A 8 -35.89 24.01 22.49
N ILE A 9 -35.70 23.49 21.28
CA ILE A 9 -35.02 22.21 21.08
C ILE A 9 -33.51 22.46 21.19
N LEU A 10 -32.93 21.83 22.21
CA LEU A 10 -31.52 21.63 22.43
C LEU A 10 -30.82 21.16 21.16
N GLY A 11 -30.12 22.07 20.49
CA GLY A 11 -29.05 21.73 19.56
C GLY A 11 -27.79 21.38 20.33
N LEU A 12 -27.78 20.23 21.01
CA LEU A 12 -26.55 19.58 21.47
C LEU A 12 -25.76 19.21 20.22
N TRP A 13 -24.90 20.12 19.78
CA TRP A 13 -23.78 19.82 18.89
C TRP A 13 -22.83 18.90 19.66
N ILE A 14 -23.19 17.62 19.74
CA ILE A 14 -22.20 16.58 19.94
C ILE A 14 -21.47 16.55 18.61
N CYS A 15 -20.46 17.41 18.50
CA CYS A 15 -19.42 17.29 17.51
C CYS A 15 -18.83 15.91 17.79
N GLY A 16 -19.29 14.92 17.02
CA GLY A 16 -18.73 13.59 17.05
C GLY A 16 -17.26 13.78 16.80
N CYS A 17 -16.46 13.64 17.85
CA CYS A 17 -15.04 13.41 17.70
C CYS A 17 -14.98 12.04 17.03
N GLU A 18 -15.09 12.04 15.70
CA GLU A 18 -14.74 10.91 14.87
C GLU A 18 -13.27 10.68 15.21
N THR A 19 -13.04 9.75 16.12
CA THR A 19 -11.74 9.14 16.35
C THR A 19 -11.31 8.68 14.97
N THR A 20 -10.48 9.51 14.36
CA THR A 20 -10.00 9.31 13.00
C THR A 20 -9.09 8.10 13.13
N SER A 21 -9.64 6.91 12.85
CA SER A 21 -8.86 5.68 12.77
C SER A 21 -7.61 6.00 11.96
N PRO A 22 -6.40 5.70 12.46
CA PRO A 22 -5.18 6.05 11.75
C PRO A 22 -5.27 5.44 10.36
N SER A 23 -5.46 6.31 9.36
CA SER A 23 -5.70 5.88 8.00
C SER A 23 -4.40 5.30 7.48
N SER A 24 -4.38 3.98 7.26
CA SER A 24 -3.24 3.34 6.60
C SER A 24 -3.32 3.65 5.10
N TYR A 25 -2.30 4.30 4.55
CA TYR A 25 -2.22 4.60 3.11
C TYR A 25 -1.20 3.66 2.46
N ILE A 26 -1.54 3.12 1.29
CA ILE A 26 -0.61 2.33 0.48
C ILE A 26 -0.12 3.19 -0.67
N TYR A 27 1.18 3.37 -0.78
CA TYR A 27 1.81 4.01 -1.93
C TYR A 27 2.85 3.09 -2.57
N TYR A 28 3.19 3.39 -3.82
CA TYR A 28 4.12 2.58 -4.62
C TYR A 28 5.34 3.40 -5.01
N GLU A 29 6.52 2.93 -4.66
CA GLU A 29 7.79 3.52 -5.10
C GLU A 29 8.31 2.75 -6.32
N VAL A 30 8.67 3.44 -7.40
CA VAL A 30 9.26 2.77 -8.56
C VAL A 30 10.73 2.47 -8.26
N VAL A 31 11.10 1.19 -8.41
CA VAL A 31 12.46 0.71 -8.19
C VAL A 31 13.18 0.68 -9.54
N HIS A 32 14.34 1.34 -9.59
CA HIS A 32 15.14 1.45 -10.82
C HIS A 32 16.38 0.55 -10.84
N SER A 33 16.84 0.07 -9.68
CA SER A 33 18.00 -0.81 -9.55
C SER A 33 17.85 -1.80 -8.38
N PRO A 34 18.56 -2.95 -8.41
CA PRO A 34 18.51 -3.94 -7.33
C PRO A 34 18.99 -3.41 -5.98
N GLU A 35 19.87 -2.41 -5.97
CA GLU A 35 20.40 -1.78 -4.75
C GLU A 35 19.35 -0.98 -3.99
N GLN A 36 18.28 -0.56 -4.69
CA GLN A 36 17.18 0.21 -4.09
C GLN A 36 16.20 -0.65 -3.31
N VAL A 37 16.34 -1.99 -3.31
CA VAL A 37 15.44 -2.92 -2.60
C VAL A 37 16.17 -3.73 -1.54
N SER A 38 15.46 -4.07 -0.47
CA SER A 38 15.98 -4.84 0.66
C SER A 38 15.18 -6.13 0.85
N VAL A 39 15.85 -7.18 1.33
CA VAL A 39 15.18 -8.45 1.67
C VAL A 39 14.08 -8.17 2.68
N GLY A 40 12.88 -8.70 2.44
CA GLY A 40 11.68 -8.40 3.22
C GLY A 40 10.76 -7.35 2.60
N ASP A 41 11.22 -6.57 1.60
CA ASP A 41 10.38 -5.61 0.89
C ASP A 41 9.22 -6.31 0.17
N SER A 42 8.03 -5.73 0.26
CA SER A 42 6.90 -6.13 -0.58
C SER A 42 7.05 -5.49 -1.95
N LEU A 43 7.16 -6.31 -3.00
CA LEU A 43 7.36 -5.86 -4.37
C LEU A 43 6.20 -6.30 -5.27
N LEU A 44 5.83 -5.42 -6.19
CA LEU A 44 4.98 -5.70 -7.34
C LEU A 44 5.87 -5.62 -8.60
N ILE A 45 6.08 -6.76 -9.25
CA ILE A 45 6.93 -6.92 -10.42
C ILE A 45 6.04 -7.14 -11.63
N GLU A 46 6.21 -6.33 -12.66
CA GLU A 46 5.56 -6.46 -13.96
C GLU A 46 6.62 -6.84 -15.00
N THR A 47 6.43 -7.97 -15.68
CA THR A 47 7.30 -8.43 -16.76
C THR A 47 6.85 -7.85 -18.10
N ARG A 48 7.76 -7.86 -19.08
CA ARG A 48 7.54 -7.31 -20.42
C ARG A 48 6.46 -8.05 -21.22
N ASP A 49 6.17 -9.29 -20.86
CA ASP A 49 5.08 -10.09 -21.43
C ASP A 49 3.69 -9.77 -20.79
N GLY A 50 3.65 -8.87 -19.81
CA GLY A 50 2.45 -8.46 -19.08
C GLY A 50 2.14 -9.30 -17.83
N THR A 51 2.95 -10.31 -17.51
CA THR A 51 2.77 -11.08 -16.27
C THR A 51 3.10 -10.20 -15.06
N THR A 52 2.31 -10.34 -13.98
CA THR A 52 2.51 -9.58 -12.75
C THR A 52 2.66 -10.51 -11.56
N PHE A 53 3.66 -10.24 -10.72
CA PHE A 53 3.94 -10.96 -9.49
C PHE A 53 3.93 -9.99 -8.31
N GLN A 54 3.24 -10.35 -7.24
CA GLN A 54 3.34 -9.63 -5.97
C GLN A 54 3.88 -10.59 -4.90
N GLY A 55 4.92 -10.15 -4.19
CA GLY A 55 5.55 -11.00 -3.20
C GLY A 55 6.56 -10.27 -2.33
N ILE A 56 7.11 -10.99 -1.36
CA ILE A 56 8.17 -10.51 -0.47
C ILE A 56 9.53 -10.84 -1.09
N LEU A 57 10.42 -9.86 -1.16
CA LEU A 57 11.76 -10.04 -1.70
C LEU A 57 12.59 -10.98 -0.81
N LEU A 58 13.11 -12.04 -1.42
CA LEU A 58 14.06 -12.95 -0.78
C LEU A 58 15.51 -12.62 -1.16
N ARG A 59 15.75 -12.19 -2.40
CA ARG A 59 17.08 -11.85 -2.92
C ARG A 59 16.93 -11.00 -4.19
N ALA A 60 17.76 -9.97 -4.34
CA ALA A 60 17.98 -9.26 -5.60
C ALA A 60 19.49 -9.17 -5.86
N ASN A 61 19.91 -9.36 -7.10
CA ASN A 61 21.27 -9.10 -7.58
C ASN A 61 21.21 -8.47 -8.98
N GLU A 62 22.33 -8.34 -9.69
CA GLU A 62 22.36 -7.72 -11.02
C GLU A 62 21.65 -8.53 -12.12
N GLU A 63 21.47 -9.83 -11.93
CA GLU A 63 20.87 -10.74 -12.93
C GLU A 63 19.38 -10.96 -12.68
N GLU A 64 19.00 -11.15 -11.42
CA GLU A 64 17.66 -11.63 -11.05
C GLU A 64 17.08 -11.01 -9.78
N ILE A 65 15.74 -11.08 -9.71
CA ILE A 65 14.92 -10.81 -8.54
C ILE A 65 14.22 -12.12 -8.15
N VAL A 66 14.29 -12.46 -6.88
CA VAL A 66 13.64 -13.63 -6.31
C VAL A 66 12.68 -13.20 -5.22
N VAL A 67 11.39 -13.47 -5.41
CA VAL A 67 10.31 -13.14 -4.47
C VAL A 67 9.58 -14.40 -4.03
N THR A 68 8.98 -14.37 -2.84
CA THR A 68 7.96 -15.35 -2.44
C THR A 68 6.58 -14.72 -2.59
N THR A 69 5.73 -15.36 -3.38
CA THR A 69 4.35 -14.97 -3.65
C THR A 69 3.41 -15.87 -2.84
N GLU A 70 2.22 -15.38 -2.52
CA GLU A 70 1.23 -16.18 -1.76
C GLU A 70 0.70 -17.38 -2.55
N ARG A 71 0.59 -17.25 -3.88
CA ARG A 71 -0.07 -18.25 -4.74
C ARG A 71 0.88 -19.23 -5.39
N GLN A 72 2.04 -18.76 -5.84
CA GLN A 72 3.00 -19.55 -6.63
C GLN A 72 4.24 -19.94 -5.82
N GLY A 73 4.32 -19.53 -4.55
CA GLY A 73 5.50 -19.70 -3.72
C GLY A 73 6.66 -18.89 -4.29
N LYS A 74 7.84 -19.50 -4.39
CA LYS A 74 9.07 -18.83 -4.82
C LYS A 74 9.07 -18.60 -6.34
N VAL A 75 9.14 -17.33 -6.74
CA VAL A 75 9.22 -16.90 -8.13
C VAL A 75 10.56 -16.20 -8.35
N ARG A 76 11.21 -16.52 -9.47
CA ARG A 76 12.46 -15.93 -9.94
C ARG A 76 12.20 -15.24 -11.27
N VAL A 77 12.63 -13.99 -11.39
CA VAL A 77 12.44 -13.16 -12.59
C VAL A 77 13.79 -12.52 -12.93
N LEU A 78 14.19 -12.58 -14.21
CA LEU A 78 15.41 -11.91 -14.65
C LEU A 78 15.16 -10.42 -14.88
N TRP A 79 16.10 -9.55 -14.52
CA TRP A 79 15.93 -8.10 -14.70
C TRP A 79 15.66 -7.71 -16.16
N ARG A 80 16.23 -8.43 -17.12
CA ARG A 80 15.98 -8.21 -18.56
C ARG A 80 14.52 -8.46 -18.98
N GLU A 81 13.79 -9.28 -18.22
CA GLU A 81 12.38 -9.62 -18.47
C GLU A 81 11.44 -8.67 -17.73
N VAL A 82 11.96 -7.92 -16.75
CA VAL A 82 11.19 -6.94 -16.00
C VAL A 82 10.91 -5.71 -16.86
N SER A 83 9.66 -5.27 -16.84
CA SER A 83 9.20 -3.99 -17.37
C SER A 83 9.23 -2.94 -16.26
N LYS A 84 8.69 -3.28 -15.08
CA LYS A 84 8.59 -2.36 -13.94
C LYS A 84 8.64 -3.10 -12.62
N VAL A 85 9.30 -2.51 -11.63
CA VAL A 85 9.25 -2.94 -10.23
C VAL A 85 8.71 -1.80 -9.40
N LYS A 86 7.76 -2.12 -8.51
CA LYS A 86 7.24 -1.18 -7.53
C LYS A 86 7.40 -1.77 -6.13
N ARG A 87 7.98 -1.02 -5.19
CA ARG A 87 7.88 -1.34 -3.77
C ARG A 87 6.51 -0.91 -3.25
N VAL A 88 5.84 -1.79 -2.53
CA VAL A 88 4.58 -1.52 -1.84
C VAL A 88 4.91 -1.05 -0.43
N VAL A 89 4.67 0.22 -0.13
CA VAL A 89 4.89 0.78 1.20
C VAL A 89 3.54 1.01 1.86
N LYS A 90 3.37 0.43 3.06
CA LYS A 90 2.24 0.72 3.94
C LYS A 90 2.70 1.79 4.93
N ALA A 91 2.22 3.01 4.74
CA ALA A 91 2.36 4.05 5.75
C ALA A 91 1.23 3.87 6.77
N ASN A 92 1.61 3.65 8.02
CA ASN A 92 0.69 3.86 9.13
C ASN A 92 0.68 5.36 9.41
N ALA A 93 -0.49 5.97 9.54
CA ALA A 93 -0.56 7.31 10.13
C ALA A 93 0.01 7.21 11.55
N GLU A 94 1.15 7.85 11.80
CA GLU A 94 1.76 7.92 13.12
C GLU A 94 0.81 8.66 14.07
N GLU A 95 0.53 8.06 15.23
CA GLU A 95 -0.18 8.69 16.37
C GLU A 95 0.70 9.73 17.08
#